data_AF-A0A5C7LCJ0-F1
#
_entry.id   AF-A0A5C7LCJ0-F1
#
_cell.length_a   1.000
_cell.length_b   1.000
_cell.length_c   1.000
_cell.angle_alpha   90.00
_cell.angle_beta   90.00
_cell.angle_gamma   90.00
#
_symmetry.space_group_name_H-M   'P 1'
#
loop_
_entity.id
_entity.type
_entity.pdbx_description
1 polymer ?
#
loop_
_entity_poly.entity_id
_entity_poly.type
_entity_poly.pdbx_seq_one_letter_code
_entity_poly.pdbx_strand_id
1 'polypeptide(L)'
;MKDNADKGTGDMFGEKRGRGRPKTENAKTGAERQAAYRAKQQDNNVTVTINRGLLEGLDAQMQAIRDGGSVLVMTPEQAGEILKAIRHSNLKQLRGQRPRPQAKPTA
;
A
#
# COMPACT_ATOMS: atom_id res chain seq x y z
N MET A 1 -35.75 4.18 30.28
CA MET A 1 -34.95 2.95 30.12
C MET A 1 -35.52 2.23 28.90
N LYS A 2 -34.73 1.95 27.85
CA LYS A 2 -35.22 1.19 26.69
C LYS A 2 -35.02 -0.30 26.98
N ASP A 3 -36.06 -1.10 26.78
CA ASP A 3 -36.02 -2.54 27.01
C ASP A 3 -35.14 -3.23 25.95
N ASN A 4 -34.13 -3.97 26.42
CA ASN A 4 -33.22 -4.74 25.56
C ASN A 4 -33.88 -5.99 24.92
N ALA A 5 -35.10 -6.34 25.35
CA ALA A 5 -35.87 -7.46 24.81
C ALA A 5 -36.75 -7.07 23.62
N ASP A 6 -36.91 -5.77 23.35
CA ASP A 6 -37.65 -5.29 22.18
C ASP A 6 -36.75 -5.34 20.93
N LYS A 7 -36.62 -6.55 20.38
CA LYS A 7 -35.98 -6.79 19.08
C LYS A 7 -36.93 -6.54 17.89
N GLY A 8 -38.19 -6.20 18.13
CA GLY A 8 -39.23 -6.08 17.10
C GLY A 8 -39.35 -4.66 16.53
N THR A 9 -39.15 -3.63 17.36
CA THR A 9 -39.39 -2.25 16.91
C THR A 9 -38.32 -1.71 15.94
N GLY A 10 -37.13 -2.31 15.89
CA GLY A 10 -36.09 -1.99 14.92
C GLY A 10 -36.36 -2.53 13.50
N ASP A 11 -37.22 -3.54 13.36
CA ASP A 11 -37.53 -4.20 12.09
C ASP A 11 -38.70 -3.52 11.34
N MET A 12 -39.54 -2.76 12.07
CA MET A 12 -40.65 -2.00 11.49
C MET A 12 -40.20 -0.71 10.77
N PHE A 13 -38.99 -0.24 11.10
CA PHE A 13 -38.29 0.82 10.37
C PHE A 13 -36.86 0.35 10.16
N GLY A 14 -36.69 -0.60 9.23
CA GLY A 14 -35.38 -1.18 8.91
C GLY A 14 -34.27 -0.12 8.89
N GLU A 15 -33.15 -0.42 9.55
CA GLU A 15 -31.99 0.48 9.67
C GLU A 15 -31.80 1.29 8.38
N LYS A 16 -31.81 2.63 8.48
CA LYS A 16 -31.69 3.53 7.32
C LYS A 16 -30.46 3.13 6.49
N ARG A 17 -30.71 2.39 5.40
CA ARG A 17 -29.68 1.93 4.49
C ARG A 17 -29.16 3.14 3.71
N GLY A 18 -27.84 3.34 3.72
CA GLY A 18 -27.21 4.19 2.72
C GLY A 18 -27.57 3.67 1.32
N ARG A 19 -28.03 4.56 0.43
CA ARG A 19 -28.35 4.21 -0.96
C ARG A 19 -27.12 3.55 -1.62
N GLY A 20 -27.31 2.43 -2.31
CA GLY A 20 -26.26 1.76 -3.08
C GLY A 20 -25.50 0.60 -2.41
N ARG A 21 -25.82 0.21 -1.16
CA ARG A 21 -25.23 -1.01 -0.56
C ARG A 21 -26.05 -2.25 -0.92
N PRO A 22 -25.56 -3.16 -1.80
CA PRO A 22 -26.28 -4.37 -2.16
C PRO A 22 -26.52 -5.27 -0.94
N LYS A 23 -27.64 -6.01 -0.95
CA LYS A 23 -28.07 -6.93 0.12
C LYS A 23 -27.33 -8.29 0.03
N THR A 24 -26.06 -8.26 -0.33
CA THR A 24 -25.23 -9.46 -0.39
C THR A 24 -24.35 -9.50 0.84
N GLU A 25 -24.40 -10.62 1.56
CA GLU A 25 -23.61 -10.87 2.78
C GLU A 25 -22.09 -10.75 2.55
N ASN A 26 -21.67 -10.81 1.28
CA ASN A 26 -20.27 -10.72 0.83
C ASN A 26 -19.88 -9.35 0.24
N ALA A 27 -20.72 -8.32 0.36
CA ALA A 27 -20.42 -7.00 -0.20
C ALA A 27 -19.32 -6.29 0.60
N LYS A 28 -18.10 -6.25 0.04
CA LYS A 28 -16.96 -5.55 0.66
C LYS A 28 -17.31 -4.10 1.00
N THR A 29 -17.03 -3.72 2.23
CA THR A 29 -17.16 -2.32 2.68
C THR A 29 -16.18 -1.43 1.90
N GLY A 30 -16.44 -0.12 1.85
CA GLY A 30 -15.51 0.83 1.20
C GLY A 30 -14.10 0.75 1.80
N ALA A 31 -14.01 0.56 3.12
CA ALA A 31 -12.75 0.39 3.85
C ALA A 31 -12.00 -0.88 3.43
N GLU A 32 -12.69 -2.02 3.32
CA GLU A 32 -12.08 -3.28 2.87
C GLU A 32 -11.55 -3.20 1.44
N ARG A 33 -12.26 -2.49 0.55
CA ARG A 33 -11.76 -2.28 -0.83
C ARG A 33 -10.50 -1.44 -0.84
N GLN A 34 -10.45 -0.36 -0.05
CA GLN A 34 -9.24 0.46 0.06
C GLN A 34 -8.08 -0.32 0.68
N ALA A 35 -8.34 -1.16 1.69
CA ALA A 35 -7.32 -2.03 2.29
C ALA A 35 -6.77 -3.04 1.28
N ALA A 36 -7.65 -3.69 0.51
CA ALA A 36 -7.26 -4.62 -0.55
C ALA A 36 -6.47 -3.93 -1.67
N TYR A 37 -6.84 -2.70 -2.03
CA TYR A 37 -6.08 -1.91 -3.01
C TYR A 37 -4.68 -1.57 -2.49
N ARG A 38 -4.57 -1.12 -1.22
CA ARG A 38 -3.26 -0.83 -0.61
C ARG A 38 -2.37 -2.07 -0.53
N ALA A 39 -2.94 -3.23 -0.19
CA ALA A 39 -2.21 -4.51 -0.19
C ALA A 39 -1.67 -4.83 -1.59
N LYS A 40 -2.53 -4.77 -2.62
CA LYS A 40 -2.13 -5.01 -4.01
C LYS A 40 -1.04 -4.05 -4.50
N GLN A 41 -1.09 -2.78 -4.08
CA GLN A 41 -0.04 -1.82 -4.41
C GLN A 41 1.29 -2.13 -3.71
N GLN A 42 1.27 -2.68 -2.50
CA GLN A 42 2.48 -3.12 -1.78
C GLN A 42 3.09 -4.39 -2.36
N ASP A 43 2.27 -5.28 -2.93
CA ASP A 43 2.76 -6.50 -3.59
C ASP A 43 3.49 -6.17 -4.90
N ASN A 44 3.03 -5.16 -5.63
CA ASN A 44 3.55 -4.83 -6.96
C ASN A 44 4.66 -3.78 -6.95
N ASN A 45 4.70 -2.89 -5.95
CA ASN A 45 5.55 -1.71 -5.98
C ASN A 45 6.51 -1.67 -4.79
N VAL A 46 7.75 -1.26 -5.05
CA VAL A 46 8.73 -0.90 -4.02
C VAL A 46 8.89 0.61 -4.00
N THR A 47 8.68 1.23 -2.85
CA THR A 47 8.92 2.69 -2.68
C THR A 47 10.32 2.91 -2.13
N VAL A 48 11.15 3.68 -2.84
CA VAL A 48 12.53 3.99 -2.43
C VAL A 48 12.63 5.47 -2.07
N THR A 49 13.15 5.77 -0.89
CA THR A 49 13.47 7.15 -0.49
C THR A 49 14.90 7.48 -0.90
N ILE A 50 15.08 8.52 -1.72
CA ILE A 50 16.38 8.96 -2.23
C ILE A 50 16.56 10.45 -1.91
N ASN A 51 17.81 10.87 -1.67
CA ASN A 51 18.15 12.27 -1.49
C ASN A 51 17.83 13.08 -2.75
N ARG A 52 17.19 14.25 -2.58
CA ARG A 52 16.73 15.08 -3.69
C ARG A 52 17.85 15.48 -4.66
N GLY A 53 19.05 15.78 -4.14
CA GLY A 53 20.20 16.16 -4.98
C GLY A 53 20.76 15.03 -5.86
N LEU A 54 20.41 13.77 -5.56
CA LEU A 54 20.82 12.61 -6.38
C LEU A 54 19.79 12.25 -7.45
N LEU A 55 18.58 12.83 -7.38
CA LEU A 55 17.48 12.48 -8.27
C LEU A 55 17.74 12.94 -9.71
N GLU A 56 18.27 14.16 -9.87
CA GLU A 56 18.61 14.72 -11.19
C GLU A 56 19.73 13.91 -11.85
N GLY A 57 20.76 13.53 -11.09
CA GLY A 57 21.86 12.68 -11.58
C GLY A 57 21.39 11.27 -11.95
N LEU A 58 20.46 10.69 -11.18
CA LEU A 58 19.86 9.40 -11.51
C LEU A 58 19.05 9.48 -12.81
N ASP A 59 18.21 10.50 -12.97
CA ASP A 59 17.37 10.67 -14.16
C ASP A 59 18.23 10.83 -15.42
N ALA A 60 19.25 11.70 -15.35
CA ALA A 60 20.18 11.90 -16.45
C ALA A 60 20.97 10.61 -16.79
N GLN A 61 21.39 9.83 -15.78
CA GLN A 61 22.06 8.54 -16.01
C GLN A 61 21.12 7.53 -16.67
N MET A 62 19.84 7.48 -16.27
CA MET A 62 18.86 6.57 -16.86
C MET A 62 18.50 6.97 -18.30
N GLN A 63 18.45 8.27 -18.58
CA GLN A 63 18.24 8.79 -19.93
C GLN A 63 19.44 8.47 -20.84
N ALA A 64 20.68 8.64 -20.35
CA ALA A 64 21.88 8.27 -21.10
C ALA A 64 21.89 6.78 -21.47
N ILE A 65 21.51 5.89 -20.52
CA ILE A 65 21.40 4.45 -20.78
C ILE A 65 20.31 4.15 -21.82
N ARG A 66 19.14 4.81 -21.72
CA ARG A 66 18.03 4.65 -22.68
C ARG A 66 18.46 4.99 -24.10
N ASP A 67 19.22 6.07 -24.26
CA ASP A 67 19.66 6.56 -25.56
C ASP A 67 20.88 5.77 -26.10
N GLY A 68 21.30 4.70 -25.40
CA GLY A 68 22.44 3.86 -25.79
C GLY A 68 23.80 4.49 -25.48
N GLY A 69 23.82 5.59 -24.73
CA GLY A 69 25.03 6.27 -24.31
C GLY A 69 25.74 5.54 -23.16
N SER A 70 27.06 5.47 -23.23
CA SER A 70 27.94 4.96 -22.16
C SER A 70 28.43 6.04 -21.21
N VAL A 71 27.84 7.24 -21.27
CA VAL A 71 28.26 8.39 -20.46
C VAL A 71 27.93 8.14 -18.99
N LEU A 72 28.96 8.25 -18.15
CA LEU A 72 28.85 8.27 -16.70
C LEU A 72 28.56 9.71 -16.26
N VAL A 73 27.29 9.99 -16.00
CA VAL A 73 26.79 11.29 -15.54
C VAL A 73 26.94 11.44 -14.03
N MET A 74 26.89 10.31 -13.31
CA MET A 74 26.89 10.29 -11.85
C MET A 74 28.17 9.61 -11.31
N THR A 75 28.67 10.07 -10.15
CA THR A 75 29.87 9.49 -9.55
C THR A 75 29.60 8.09 -8.98
N PRO A 76 30.63 7.22 -8.85
CA PRO A 76 30.45 5.90 -8.24
C PRO A 76 29.92 5.95 -6.81
N GLU A 77 30.28 6.98 -6.04
CA GLU A 77 29.80 7.17 -4.66
C GLU A 77 28.31 7.47 -4.63
N GLN A 78 27.85 8.39 -5.47
CA GLN A 78 26.44 8.74 -5.62
C GLN A 78 25.62 7.52 -6.09
N ALA A 79 26.14 6.74 -7.03
CA ALA A 79 25.54 5.47 -7.44
C ALA A 79 25.45 4.47 -6.27
N GLY A 80 26.48 4.41 -5.44
CA GLY A 80 26.53 3.59 -4.23
C GLY A 80 25.46 3.96 -3.21
N GLU A 81 25.23 5.26 -2.99
CA GLU A 81 24.17 5.74 -2.10
C GLU A 81 22.77 5.34 -2.58
N ILE A 82 22.51 5.49 -3.88
CA ILE A 82 21.23 5.08 -4.47
C ILE A 82 21.05 3.57 -4.36
N LEU A 83 22.09 2.80 -4.66
CA LEU A 83 22.06 1.35 -4.54
C LEU A 83 21.79 0.89 -3.09
N LYS A 84 22.38 1.58 -2.10
CA LYS A 84 22.12 1.33 -0.68
C LYS A 84 20.65 1.62 -0.33
N ALA A 85 20.08 2.72 -0.82
CA ALA A 85 18.68 3.07 -0.60
C ALA A 85 17.71 2.03 -1.21
N ILE A 86 17.99 1.56 -2.43
CA ILE A 86 17.23 0.50 -3.10
C ILE A 86 17.29 -0.79 -2.29
N ARG A 87 18.49 -1.24 -1.89
CA ARG A 87 18.67 -2.47 -1.10
C ARG A 87 17.97 -2.40 0.25
N HIS A 88 18.07 -1.26 0.94
CA HIS A 88 17.40 -1.05 2.22
C HIS A 88 15.88 -1.15 2.08
N SER A 89 15.32 -0.50 1.05
CA SER A 89 13.88 -0.50 0.79
C SER A 89 13.38 -1.90 0.41
N ASN A 90 14.12 -2.62 -0.42
CA ASN A 90 13.83 -4.01 -0.79
C ASN A 90 13.83 -4.93 0.45
N LEU A 91 14.86 -4.86 1.28
CA LEU A 91 14.94 -5.66 2.51
C LEU A 91 13.75 -5.40 3.43
N LYS A 92 13.39 -4.13 3.63
CA LYS A 92 12.29 -3.72 4.51
C LYS A 92 10.92 -4.12 3.98
N GLN A 93 10.68 -3.96 2.68
CA GLN A 93 9.35 -4.11 2.08
C GLN A 93 9.07 -5.51 1.55
N LEU A 94 10.07 -6.21 1.01
CA LEU A 94 9.87 -7.51 0.36
C LEU A 94 10.35 -8.67 1.24
N ARG A 95 11.50 -8.53 1.92
CA ARG A 95 12.06 -9.61 2.76
C ARG A 95 11.57 -9.59 4.22
N GLY A 96 11.03 -8.45 4.67
CA GLY A 96 10.47 -8.27 6.02
C GLY A 96 8.98 -8.57 6.16
N GLN A 97 8.26 -8.87 5.07
CA GLN A 97 6.84 -9.25 5.12
C GLN A 97 6.67 -10.69 5.64
N ARG A 98 6.87 -10.89 6.95
CA ARG A 98 6.06 -11.90 7.65
C ARG A 98 4.64 -11.33 7.73
N PRO A 99 3.59 -12.07 7.34
CA PRO A 99 2.24 -11.65 7.66
C PRO A 99 2.19 -11.41 9.17
N ARG A 100 1.80 -10.20 9.60
CA ARG A 100 1.49 -9.98 11.02
C ARG A 100 0.50 -11.07 11.40
N PRO A 101 0.75 -11.86 12.46
CA PRO A 101 -0.22 -12.85 12.90
C PRO A 101 -1.54 -12.11 13.08
N GLN A 102 -2.54 -12.47 12.29
CA GLN A 102 -3.87 -11.93 12.46
C GLN A 102 -4.25 -12.22 13.91
N ALA A 103 -4.69 -11.19 14.64
CA ALA A 103 -5.10 -11.36 16.03
C ALA A 103 -6.05 -12.56 16.08
N LYS A 104 -5.77 -13.51 17.00
CA LYS A 104 -6.59 -14.72 17.17
C LYS A 104 -8.06 -14.29 17.23
N PRO A 105 -8.98 -14.97 16.50
CA PRO A 105 -10.39 -14.71 16.69
C PRO A 105 -10.69 -14.93 18.16
N THR A 106 -11.14 -13.87 18.82
CA THR A 106 -11.65 -13.94 20.19
C THR A 106 -12.97 -14.70 20.08
N ALA A 107 -12.94 -15.96 20.50
CA ALA A 107 -14.11 -16.78 20.77
C ALA A 107 -14.10 -17.12 22.26
#